data_AF-A0A963J3C3-F1
#
_entry.id   AF-A0A963J3C3-F1
#
_cell.length_a   1.000
_cell.length_b   1.000
_cell.length_c   1.000
_cell.angle_alpha   90.00
_cell.angle_beta   90.00
_cell.angle_gamma   90.00
#
_symmetry.space_group_name_H-M   'P 1'
#
loop_
_entity.id
_entity.type
_entity.pdbx_description
1 polymer ?
#
loop_
_entity_poly.entity_id
_entity_poly.type
_entity_poly.pdbx_seq_one_letter_code
_entity_poly.pdbx_strand_id
1 'polypeptide(L)'
;MTDSLFLHPGTWLMRRFRLPGKLLLLGVAMVAVFAGVVGLAGLQAQPWLQWTFVGMGLAILVYLLAALYASLSVDLGALAQAMEKTAQGDLCVQVATTGHDELAELALRLDRMVQTLSAMVADIRSNAALVAHAGQSIAMDSRALADRTEQQAASLEQTAASVEQLSSTVQGNAQTIHAADQQASQVSRAAEQGMQAMTHAVESVQAIQQDARRMNEIIGVIDGIAFQT
;
A
#
# COMPACT_ATOMS: atom_id res chain seq x y z
N MET A 1 -48.51 -0.28 -19.19
CA MET A 1 -49.37 -1.39 -19.66
C MET A 1 -50.70 -0.81 -20.07
N THR A 2 -50.80 -0.36 -21.32
CA THR A 2 -52.07 -0.20 -22.02
C THR A 2 -51.77 -0.67 -23.43
N ASP A 3 -52.33 -1.82 -23.77
CA ASP A 3 -52.21 -2.47 -25.07
C ASP A 3 -52.76 -1.55 -26.16
N SER A 4 -51.88 -0.76 -26.76
CA SER A 4 -52.13 -0.14 -28.05
C SER A 4 -51.89 -1.15 -29.17
N LEU A 5 -52.58 -2.30 -29.10
CA LEU A 5 -52.66 -3.31 -30.16
C LEU A 5 -53.02 -2.66 -31.52
N PHE A 6 -53.76 -1.54 -31.48
CA PHE A 6 -54.13 -0.76 -32.65
C PHE A 6 -52.96 0.01 -33.31
N LEU A 7 -51.92 0.38 -32.55
CA LEU A 7 -50.79 1.19 -33.05
C LEU A 7 -49.56 0.33 -33.42
N HIS A 8 -49.60 -0.98 -33.17
CA HIS A 8 -48.50 -1.91 -33.41
C HIS A 8 -47.95 -1.90 -34.86
N PRO A 9 -48.77 -1.83 -35.94
CA PRO A 9 -48.23 -1.73 -37.29
C PRO A 9 -47.61 -0.35 -37.57
N GLY A 10 -48.14 0.70 -36.95
CA GLY A 10 -47.62 2.07 -37.06
C GLY A 10 -46.27 2.24 -36.36
N THR A 11 -46.13 1.72 -35.13
CA THR A 11 -44.88 1.79 -34.39
C THR A 11 -43.80 0.90 -35.00
N TRP A 12 -44.16 -0.27 -35.56
CA TRP A 12 -43.24 -1.12 -36.31
C TRP A 12 -42.68 -0.42 -37.56
N LEU A 13 -43.54 0.23 -38.35
CA LEU A 13 -43.12 1.00 -39.52
C LEU A 13 -42.22 2.17 -39.10
N MET A 14 -42.59 2.89 -38.04
CA MET A 14 -41.79 4.01 -37.54
C MET A 14 -40.41 3.54 -37.09
N ARG A 15 -40.27 2.42 -36.38
CA ARG A 15 -38.97 1.91 -35.92
C ARG A 15 -37.99 1.49 -37.03
N ARG A 16 -38.47 1.31 -38.27
CA ARG A 16 -37.63 0.96 -39.42
C ARG A 16 -36.98 2.18 -40.07
N PHE A 17 -37.58 3.36 -39.95
CA PHE A 17 -37.10 4.58 -40.59
C PHE A 17 -36.39 5.49 -39.58
N ARG A 18 -35.34 6.17 -40.05
CA ARG A 18 -34.71 7.29 -39.34
C ARG A 18 -35.68 8.46 -39.15
N LEU A 19 -35.45 9.31 -38.16
CA LEU A 19 -36.25 10.53 -37.90
C LEU A 19 -36.58 11.36 -39.15
N PRO A 20 -35.63 11.70 -40.05
CA PRO A 20 -35.96 12.41 -41.28
C PRO A 20 -36.90 11.62 -42.21
N GLY A 21 -36.79 10.29 -42.23
CA GLY A 21 -37.71 9.42 -42.98
C GLY A 21 -39.12 9.42 -42.40
N LYS A 22 -39.24 9.42 -41.05
CA LYS A 22 -40.54 9.53 -40.35
C LYS A 22 -41.22 10.88 -40.66
N LEU A 23 -40.47 11.98 -40.64
CA LEU A 23 -40.97 13.31 -40.97
C LEU A 23 -41.36 13.45 -42.44
N LEU A 24 -40.57 12.88 -43.35
CA LEU A 24 -40.91 12.82 -44.77
C LEU A 24 -42.19 12.01 -45.02
N LEU A 25 -42.38 10.88 -44.32
CA LEU A 25 -43.59 10.06 -44.46
C LEU A 25 -44.83 10.83 -44.00
N LEU A 26 -44.75 11.56 -42.89
CA LEU A 26 -45.82 12.46 -42.44
C LEU A 26 -46.09 13.58 -43.43
N GLY A 27 -45.03 14.20 -43.97
CA GLY A 27 -45.13 15.26 -44.98
C GLY A 27 -45.79 14.77 -46.28
N VAL A 28 -45.37 13.60 -46.78
CA VAL A 28 -45.95 12.97 -47.97
C VAL A 28 -47.41 12.58 -47.72
N ALA A 29 -47.75 12.04 -46.55
CA ALA A 29 -49.14 11.75 -46.19
C ALA A 29 -50.00 13.02 -46.18
N MET A 30 -49.50 14.11 -45.60
CA MET A 30 -50.19 15.40 -45.58
C MET A 30 -50.40 15.96 -46.99
N VAL A 31 -49.38 15.92 -47.85
CA VAL A 31 -49.45 16.37 -49.25
C VAL A 31 -50.40 15.49 -50.07
N ALA A 32 -50.39 14.17 -49.86
CA ALA A 32 -51.28 13.24 -50.56
C ALA A 32 -52.76 13.49 -50.19
N VAL A 33 -53.05 13.77 -48.92
CA VAL A 33 -54.39 14.17 -48.48
C VAL A 33 -54.80 15.48 -49.14
N PHE A 34 -53.91 16.48 -49.15
CA PHE A 34 -54.21 17.78 -49.78
C PHE A 34 -54.44 17.66 -51.29
N ALA A 35 -53.57 16.96 -52.01
CA ALA A 35 -53.68 16.75 -53.45
C ALA A 35 -54.94 15.96 -53.82
N GLY A 36 -55.32 14.95 -53.03
CA GLY A 36 -56.56 14.20 -53.23
C GLY A 36 -57.81 15.05 -53.05
N VAL A 37 -57.82 15.96 -52.07
CA VAL A 37 -58.92 16.92 -51.87
C VAL A 37 -59.04 17.88 -53.06
N VAL A 38 -57.92 18.44 -53.51
CA VAL A 38 -57.89 19.36 -54.68
C VAL A 38 -58.30 18.64 -55.96
N GLY A 39 -57.84 17.41 -56.18
CA GLY A 39 -58.19 16.60 -57.35
C GLY A 39 -59.68 16.24 -57.40
N LEU A 40 -60.26 15.82 -56.27
CA LEU A 40 -61.69 15.53 -56.15
C LEU A 40 -62.56 16.79 -56.33
N ALA A 41 -62.06 17.96 -55.95
CA ALA A 41 -62.71 19.24 -56.22
C ALA A 41 -62.66 19.60 -57.72
N GLY A 42 -61.52 19.37 -58.38
CA GLY A 42 -61.35 19.63 -59.82
C GLY A 42 -62.24 18.78 -60.73
N LEU A 43 -62.60 17.56 -60.30
CA LEU A 43 -63.45 16.64 -61.05
C LEU A 43 -64.96 16.88 -60.88
N GLN A 44 -65.39 17.96 -60.19
CA GLN A 44 -66.80 18.21 -59.81
C GLN A 44 -67.46 16.99 -59.13
N ALA A 45 -66.68 16.23 -58.37
CA ALA A 45 -67.18 15.07 -57.65
C ALA A 45 -68.23 15.48 -56.61
N GLN A 46 -69.12 14.55 -56.25
CA GLN A 46 -70.16 14.84 -55.26
C GLN A 46 -69.55 15.29 -53.91
N PRO A 47 -70.13 16.32 -53.25
CA PRO A 47 -69.51 16.97 -52.10
C PRO A 47 -69.33 16.05 -50.89
N TRP A 48 -70.15 15.01 -50.73
CA TRP A 48 -70.00 14.04 -49.64
C TRP A 48 -68.71 13.21 -49.77
N LEU A 49 -68.24 12.95 -51.00
CA LEU A 49 -67.02 12.18 -51.26
C LEU A 49 -65.76 12.95 -50.78
N GLN A 50 -65.76 14.28 -50.93
CA GLN A 50 -64.67 15.15 -50.49
C GLN A 50 -64.52 15.13 -48.96
N TRP A 51 -65.61 15.25 -48.21
CA TRP A 51 -65.59 15.18 -46.75
C TRP A 51 -65.14 13.82 -46.23
N THR A 52 -65.53 12.72 -46.88
CA THR A 52 -65.05 11.38 -46.50
C THR A 52 -63.54 11.23 -46.70
N PHE A 53 -62.99 11.80 -47.76
CA PHE A 53 -61.55 11.74 -48.04
C PHE A 53 -60.74 12.60 -47.06
N VAL A 54 -61.22 13.81 -46.75
CA VAL A 54 -60.63 14.67 -45.71
C VAL A 54 -60.64 13.96 -44.35
N GLY A 55 -61.78 13.39 -43.96
CA GLY A 55 -61.91 12.67 -42.69
C GLY A 55 -60.96 11.47 -42.59
N MET A 56 -60.85 10.67 -43.65
CA MET A 56 -59.94 9.53 -43.68
C MET A 56 -58.46 9.96 -43.69
N GLY A 57 -58.12 11.00 -44.44
CA GLY A 57 -56.77 11.56 -44.45
C GLY A 57 -56.35 12.11 -43.08
N LEU A 58 -57.25 12.84 -42.42
CA LEU A 58 -57.03 13.34 -41.06
C LEU A 58 -56.85 12.19 -40.07
N ALA A 59 -57.68 11.15 -40.16
CA ALA A 59 -57.59 9.97 -39.30
C ALA A 59 -56.23 9.25 -39.46
N ILE A 60 -55.75 9.08 -40.69
CA ILE A 60 -54.42 8.50 -40.97
C ILE A 60 -53.31 9.38 -40.41
N LEU A 61 -53.39 10.70 -40.58
CA LEU A 61 -52.38 11.62 -40.08
C LEU A 61 -52.30 11.59 -38.54
N VAL A 62 -53.45 11.65 -37.87
CA VAL A 62 -53.54 11.54 -36.40
C VAL A 62 -52.99 10.19 -35.92
N TYR A 63 -53.30 9.10 -36.62
CA TYR A 63 -52.77 7.77 -36.31
C TYR A 63 -51.24 7.71 -36.42
N LEU A 64 -50.65 8.25 -37.49
CA LEU A 64 -49.19 8.28 -37.66
C LEU A 64 -48.49 9.18 -36.63
N LEU A 65 -49.08 10.32 -36.27
CA LEU A 65 -48.58 11.18 -35.21
C LEU A 65 -48.65 10.51 -33.83
N ALA A 66 -49.75 9.84 -33.52
CA ALA A 66 -49.91 9.07 -32.28
C ALA A 66 -48.90 7.91 -32.21
N ALA A 67 -48.65 7.21 -33.33
CA ALA A 67 -47.65 6.15 -33.41
C ALA A 67 -46.23 6.68 -33.21
N LEU A 68 -45.90 7.83 -33.80
CA LEU A 68 -44.61 8.50 -33.62
C LEU A 68 -44.40 8.92 -32.15
N TYR A 69 -45.39 9.58 -31.56
CA TYR A 69 -45.34 10.03 -30.17
C TYR A 69 -45.17 8.86 -29.20
N ALA A 70 -45.98 7.80 -29.37
CA ALA A 70 -45.91 6.61 -28.54
C ALA A 70 -44.53 5.93 -28.61
N SER A 71 -43.94 5.81 -29.80
CA SER A 71 -42.59 5.25 -29.95
C SER A 71 -41.54 6.12 -29.26
N LEU A 72 -41.56 7.43 -29.49
CA LEU A 72 -40.57 8.35 -28.93
C LEU A 72 -40.64 8.42 -27.40
N SER A 73 -41.84 8.48 -26.83
CA SER A 73 -42.02 8.55 -25.37
C SER A 73 -41.57 7.29 -24.65
N VAL A 74 -41.80 6.11 -25.23
CA VAL A 74 -41.35 4.84 -24.65
C VAL A 74 -39.83 4.73 -24.69
N ASP A 75 -39.21 5.02 -25.83
CA ASP A 75 -37.77 4.87 -26.01
C ASP A 75 -36.99 5.94 -25.18
N LEU A 76 -37.47 7.19 -25.13
CA LEU A 76 -36.89 8.22 -24.25
C LEU A 76 -37.09 7.91 -22.77
N GLY A 77 -38.23 7.35 -22.38
CA GLY A 77 -38.48 6.93 -21.00
C GLY A 77 -37.52 5.84 -20.55
N ALA A 78 -37.26 4.86 -21.42
CA ALA A 78 -36.28 3.80 -21.15
C ALA A 78 -34.85 4.35 -21.01
N LEU A 79 -34.44 5.27 -21.90
CA LEU A 79 -33.14 5.94 -21.80
C LEU A 79 -33.01 6.77 -20.52
N ALA A 80 -34.02 7.57 -20.18
CA ALA A 80 -34.04 8.38 -18.97
C ALA A 80 -33.95 7.50 -17.72
N GLN A 81 -34.68 6.39 -17.67
CA GLN A 81 -34.63 5.44 -16.56
C GLN A 81 -33.25 4.77 -16.44
N ALA A 82 -32.61 4.41 -17.56
CA ALA A 82 -31.27 3.87 -17.53
C ALA A 82 -30.23 4.89 -17.06
N MET A 83 -30.35 6.15 -17.50
CA MET A 83 -29.49 7.24 -17.03
C MET A 83 -29.67 7.51 -15.54
N GLU A 84 -30.91 7.53 -15.05
CA GLU A 84 -31.21 7.73 -13.63
C GLU A 84 -30.61 6.61 -12.76
N LYS A 85 -30.79 5.35 -13.16
CA LYS A 85 -30.16 4.21 -12.47
C LYS A 85 -28.63 4.28 -12.50
N THR A 86 -28.05 4.64 -13.63
CA THR A 86 -26.60 4.85 -13.77
C THR A 86 -26.11 5.96 -12.82
N ALA A 87 -26.85 7.06 -12.73
CA ALA A 87 -26.55 8.18 -11.84
C ALA A 87 -26.66 7.80 -10.36
N GLN A 88 -27.57 6.87 -10.02
CA GLN A 88 -27.69 6.28 -8.68
C GLN A 88 -26.60 5.23 -8.38
N GLY A 89 -25.74 4.91 -9.35
CA GLY A 89 -24.64 3.96 -9.20
C GLY A 89 -24.99 2.51 -9.57
N ASP A 90 -26.18 2.25 -10.10
CA ASP A 90 -26.53 0.95 -10.68
C ASP A 90 -25.97 0.85 -12.11
N LEU A 91 -24.78 0.26 -12.21
CA LEU A 91 -24.07 0.03 -13.48
C LEU A 91 -24.37 -1.36 -14.08
N CYS A 92 -25.39 -2.07 -13.56
CA CYS A 92 -25.84 -3.36 -14.09
C CYS A 92 -26.98 -3.21 -15.11
N VAL A 93 -27.40 -1.97 -15.40
CA VAL A 93 -28.48 -1.70 -16.34
C VAL A 93 -28.04 -1.97 -17.77
N GLN A 94 -28.83 -2.77 -18.48
CA GLN A 94 -28.70 -2.94 -19.92
C GLN A 94 -29.67 -2.02 -20.64
N VAL A 95 -29.15 -1.20 -21.54
CA VAL A 95 -29.99 -0.34 -22.38
C VAL A 95 -30.45 -1.16 -23.58
N ALA A 96 -31.63 -1.77 -23.48
CA ALA A 96 -32.18 -2.57 -24.58
C ALA A 96 -32.41 -1.71 -25.82
N THR A 97 -31.78 -2.08 -26.94
CA THR A 97 -31.92 -1.40 -28.22
C THR A 97 -32.95 -2.12 -29.08
N THR A 98 -34.17 -1.57 -29.19
CA THR A 98 -35.18 -2.05 -30.15
C THR A 98 -35.38 -1.05 -31.28
N GLY A 99 -34.52 -1.10 -32.31
CA GLY A 99 -34.64 -0.21 -33.48
C GLY A 99 -33.34 -0.06 -34.26
N HIS A 100 -33.42 0.65 -35.39
CA HIS A 100 -32.25 1.06 -36.20
C HIS A 100 -32.22 2.58 -36.41
N ASP A 101 -32.93 3.33 -35.56
CA ASP A 101 -33.04 4.79 -35.63
C ASP A 101 -32.06 5.48 -34.67
N GLU A 102 -32.12 6.81 -34.63
CA GLU A 102 -31.21 7.64 -33.83
C GLU A 102 -31.31 7.36 -32.32
N LEU A 103 -32.46 6.92 -31.83
CA LEU A 103 -32.65 6.56 -30.43
C LEU A 103 -31.95 5.24 -30.10
N ALA A 104 -31.99 4.27 -31.02
CA ALA A 104 -31.21 3.03 -30.88
C ALA A 104 -29.70 3.31 -30.91
N GLU A 105 -29.23 4.27 -31.72
CA GLU A 105 -27.83 4.70 -31.71
C GLU A 105 -27.45 5.38 -30.39
N LEU A 106 -28.31 6.25 -29.86
CA LEU A 106 -28.10 6.91 -28.56
C LEU A 106 -28.08 5.88 -27.42
N ALA A 107 -28.98 4.91 -27.44
CA ALA A 107 -29.01 3.79 -26.50
C ALA A 107 -27.71 3.00 -26.50
N LEU A 108 -27.16 2.69 -27.67
CA LEU A 108 -25.88 2.00 -27.80
C LEU A 108 -24.71 2.81 -27.23
N ARG A 109 -24.70 4.13 -27.45
CA ARG A 109 -23.67 5.02 -26.88
C ARG A 109 -23.78 5.11 -25.36
N LEU A 110 -25.00 5.19 -24.83
CA LEU A 110 -25.26 5.15 -23.40
C LEU A 110 -24.79 3.82 -22.79
N ASP A 111 -25.10 2.69 -23.41
CA ASP A 111 -24.68 1.36 -22.96
C ASP A 111 -23.15 1.25 -22.86
N ARG A 112 -22.42 1.71 -23.89
CA ARG A 112 -20.95 1.77 -23.85
C ARG A 112 -20.42 2.65 -22.72
N MET A 113 -21.09 3.77 -22.42
CA MET A 113 -20.70 4.64 -21.31
C MET A 113 -20.89 3.92 -19.97
N VAL A 114 -22.02 3.23 -19.77
CA VAL A 114 -22.29 2.43 -18.56
C VAL A 114 -21.27 1.31 -18.39
N GLN A 115 -20.95 0.58 -19.47
CA GLN A 115 -19.92 -0.47 -19.44
C GLN A 115 -18.54 0.09 -19.05
N THR A 116 -18.16 1.24 -19.60
CA THR A 116 -16.87 1.89 -19.31
C THR A 116 -16.81 2.36 -17.85
N LEU A 117 -17.89 2.96 -17.34
CA LEU A 117 -18.01 3.32 -15.92
C LEU A 117 -17.93 2.07 -15.02
N SER A 118 -18.61 0.98 -15.40
CA SER A 118 -18.60 -0.28 -14.64
C SER A 118 -17.19 -0.85 -14.54
N ALA A 119 -16.44 -0.87 -15.65
CA ALA A 119 -15.05 -1.28 -15.67
C ALA A 119 -14.16 -0.39 -14.78
N MET A 120 -14.30 0.95 -14.88
CA MET A 120 -13.55 1.87 -14.02
C MET A 120 -13.84 1.66 -12.52
N VAL A 121 -15.10 1.43 -12.14
CA VAL A 121 -15.47 1.15 -10.74
C VAL A 121 -14.90 -0.20 -10.28
N ALA A 122 -14.90 -1.21 -11.15
CA ALA A 122 -14.30 -2.51 -10.84
C ALA A 122 -12.78 -2.40 -10.61
N ASP A 123 -12.09 -1.62 -11.45
CA ASP A 123 -10.65 -1.36 -11.30
C ASP A 123 -10.35 -0.59 -10.01
N ILE A 124 -11.12 0.45 -9.70
CA ILE A 124 -10.99 1.20 -8.44
C ILE A 124 -11.18 0.27 -7.24
N ARG A 125 -12.20 -0.60 -7.26
CA ARG A 125 -12.46 -1.56 -6.17
C ARG A 125 -11.33 -2.57 -6.01
N SER A 126 -10.78 -3.07 -7.12
CA SER A 126 -9.64 -3.98 -7.13
C SER A 126 -8.39 -3.31 -6.52
N ASN A 127 -8.08 -2.09 -6.96
CA ASN A 127 -6.96 -1.32 -6.43
C ASN A 127 -7.13 -0.99 -4.95
N ALA A 128 -8.34 -0.63 -4.51
CA ALA A 128 -8.63 -0.41 -3.10
C ALA A 128 -8.41 -1.67 -2.25
N ALA A 129 -8.79 -2.85 -2.76
CA ALA A 129 -8.53 -4.12 -2.09
C ALA A 129 -7.02 -4.43 -1.99
N LEU A 130 -6.26 -4.16 -3.05
CA LEU A 130 -4.80 -4.29 -3.04
C LEU A 130 -4.14 -3.34 -2.02
N VAL A 131 -4.57 -2.08 -1.97
CA VAL A 131 -4.09 -1.10 -0.98
C VAL A 131 -4.43 -1.53 0.44
N ALA A 132 -5.64 -2.02 0.68
CA ALA A 132 -6.05 -2.53 2.00
C ALA A 132 -5.19 -3.72 2.44
N HIS A 133 -4.91 -4.66 1.53
CA HIS A 133 -4.04 -5.81 1.80
C HIS A 133 -2.59 -5.37 2.07
N ALA A 134 -2.05 -4.46 1.26
CA ALA A 134 -0.72 -3.90 1.49
C ALA A 134 -0.62 -3.17 2.84
N GLY A 135 -1.66 -2.42 3.22
CA GLY A 135 -1.75 -1.76 4.52
C GLY A 135 -1.74 -2.75 5.69
N GLN A 136 -2.43 -3.89 5.57
CA GLN A 136 -2.39 -4.96 6.58
C GLN A 136 -0.98 -5.58 6.69
N SER A 137 -0.31 -5.82 5.56
CA SER A 137 1.07 -6.33 5.56
C SER A 137 2.03 -5.35 6.24
N ILE A 138 1.96 -4.06 5.91
CA ILE A 138 2.79 -3.02 6.54
C ILE A 138 2.53 -2.97 8.06
N ALA A 139 1.28 -3.09 8.50
CA ALA A 139 0.97 -3.11 9.92
C ALA A 139 1.54 -4.34 10.64
N MET A 140 1.58 -5.51 10.00
CA MET A 140 2.24 -6.69 10.54
C MET A 140 3.76 -6.52 10.60
N ASP A 141 4.37 -6.04 9.52
CA ASP A 141 5.81 -5.79 9.44
C ASP A 141 6.26 -4.74 10.45
N SER A 142 5.47 -3.69 10.66
CA SER A 142 5.74 -2.66 11.65
C SER A 142 5.70 -3.21 13.08
N ARG A 143 4.81 -4.15 13.38
CA ARG A 143 4.80 -4.83 14.69
C ARG A 143 6.04 -5.71 14.85
N ALA A 144 6.37 -6.51 13.84
CA ALA A 144 7.56 -7.34 13.88
C ALA A 144 8.86 -6.51 14.01
N LEU A 145 8.92 -5.35 13.37
CA LEU A 145 10.04 -4.42 13.52
C LEU A 145 10.12 -3.82 14.92
N ALA A 146 8.96 -3.45 15.51
CA ALA A 146 8.90 -2.97 16.89
C ALA A 146 9.40 -4.05 17.86
N ASP A 147 8.92 -5.29 17.74
CA ASP A 147 9.36 -6.42 18.57
C ASP A 147 10.88 -6.64 18.47
N ARG A 148 11.44 -6.59 17.24
CA ARG A 148 12.89 -6.71 17.03
C ARG A 148 13.67 -5.53 17.62
N THR A 149 13.09 -4.34 17.58
CA THR A 149 13.70 -3.12 18.15
C THR A 149 13.74 -3.21 19.68
N GLU A 150 12.66 -3.69 20.30
CA GLU A 150 12.61 -3.97 21.75
C GLU A 150 13.63 -5.04 22.15
N GLN A 151 13.73 -6.13 21.38
CA GLN A 151 14.72 -7.18 21.63
C GLN A 151 16.16 -6.69 21.46
N GLN A 152 16.41 -5.81 20.49
CA GLN A 152 17.71 -5.19 20.29
C GLN A 152 18.04 -4.22 21.44
N ALA A 153 17.07 -3.44 21.91
CA ALA A 153 17.24 -2.57 23.08
C ALA A 153 17.60 -3.38 24.33
N ALA A 154 16.89 -4.48 24.59
CA ALA A 154 17.20 -5.38 25.70
C ALA A 154 18.63 -5.99 25.59
N SER A 155 19.04 -6.35 24.37
CA SER A 155 20.39 -6.88 24.11
C SER A 155 21.48 -5.81 24.34
N LEU A 156 21.19 -4.55 24.01
CA LEU A 156 22.07 -3.42 24.28
C LEU A 156 22.15 -3.12 25.78
N GLU A 157 21.06 -3.21 26.52
CA GLU A 157 21.07 -3.08 27.99
C GLU A 157 21.93 -4.17 28.64
N GLN A 158 21.80 -5.43 28.21
CA GLN A 158 22.63 -6.52 28.70
C GLN A 158 24.12 -6.30 28.35
N THR A 159 24.41 -5.76 27.17
CA THR A 159 25.78 -5.43 26.76
C THR A 159 26.35 -4.30 27.62
N ALA A 160 25.56 -3.25 27.90
CA ALA A 160 25.96 -2.16 28.76
C ALA A 160 26.26 -2.64 30.19
N ALA A 161 25.39 -3.48 30.76
CA ALA A 161 25.62 -4.11 32.07
C ALA A 161 26.89 -4.98 32.08
N SER A 162 27.15 -5.72 30.99
CA SER A 162 28.37 -6.52 30.85
C SER A 162 29.62 -5.63 30.80
N VAL A 163 29.55 -4.49 30.11
CA VAL A 163 30.63 -3.49 30.05
C VAL A 163 30.87 -2.86 31.42
N GLU A 164 29.83 -2.55 32.20
CA GLU A 164 29.97 -2.07 33.58
C GLU A 164 30.66 -3.10 34.48
N GLN A 165 30.27 -4.37 34.39
CA GLN A 165 30.92 -5.45 35.15
C GLN A 165 32.39 -5.64 34.76
N LEU A 166 32.70 -5.56 33.45
CA LEU A 166 34.08 -5.61 32.96
C LEU A 166 34.89 -4.43 33.49
N SER A 167 34.34 -3.21 33.45
CA SER A 167 34.98 -2.01 33.98
C SER A 167 35.31 -2.16 35.48
N SER A 168 34.35 -2.64 36.28
CA SER A 168 34.56 -2.95 37.70
C SER A 168 35.68 -3.97 37.93
N THR A 169 35.71 -5.02 37.11
CA THR A 169 36.76 -6.06 37.19
C THR A 169 38.15 -5.49 36.85
N VAL A 170 38.24 -4.65 35.81
CA VAL A 170 39.49 -3.98 35.44
C VAL A 170 39.96 -3.04 36.53
N GLN A 171 39.06 -2.28 37.18
CA GLN A 171 39.38 -1.44 38.32
C GLN A 171 39.92 -2.26 39.50
N GLY A 172 39.30 -3.40 39.81
CA GLY A 172 39.78 -4.33 40.85
C GLY A 172 41.16 -4.93 40.53
N ASN A 173 41.41 -5.27 39.27
CA ASN A 173 42.73 -5.74 38.82
C ASN A 173 43.80 -4.66 39.00
N ALA A 174 43.50 -3.41 38.66
CA ALA A 174 44.43 -2.29 38.86
C ALA A 174 44.78 -2.09 40.35
N GLN A 175 43.79 -2.14 41.24
CA GLN A 175 44.04 -2.07 42.69
C GLN A 175 44.90 -3.24 43.18
N THR A 176 44.64 -4.46 42.69
CA THR A 176 45.41 -5.66 43.04
C THR A 176 46.87 -5.55 42.58
N ILE A 177 47.10 -5.00 41.37
CA ILE A 177 48.46 -4.75 40.85
C ILE A 177 49.18 -3.71 41.72
N HIS A 178 48.52 -2.63 42.13
CA HIS A 178 49.12 -1.65 43.05
C HIS A 178 49.51 -2.27 44.40
N ALA A 179 48.65 -3.13 44.97
CA ALA A 179 48.98 -3.85 46.21
C ALA A 179 50.15 -4.82 46.01
N ALA A 180 50.19 -5.55 44.89
CA ALA A 180 51.29 -6.46 44.55
C ALA A 180 52.63 -5.72 44.36
N ASP A 181 52.62 -4.56 43.69
CA ASP A 181 53.79 -3.70 43.54
C ASP A 181 54.33 -3.21 44.89
N GLN A 182 53.43 -2.76 45.78
CA GLN A 182 53.79 -2.35 47.14
C GLN A 182 54.38 -3.52 47.94
N GLN A 183 53.82 -4.72 47.80
CA GLN A 183 54.34 -5.93 48.44
C GLN A 183 55.73 -6.31 47.90
N ALA A 184 55.93 -6.27 46.58
CA ALA A 184 57.22 -6.52 45.96
C ALA A 184 58.29 -5.53 46.42
N SER A 185 57.94 -4.23 46.54
CA SER A 185 58.81 -3.20 47.10
C SER A 185 59.22 -3.49 48.55
N GLN A 186 58.30 -3.99 49.38
CA GLN A 186 58.61 -4.40 50.76
C GLN A 186 59.57 -5.60 50.79
N VAL A 187 59.33 -6.62 49.95
CA VAL A 187 60.20 -7.80 49.85
C VAL A 187 61.60 -7.40 49.37
N SER A 188 61.70 -6.52 48.37
CA SER A 188 62.99 -5.99 47.89
C SER A 188 63.77 -5.30 49.00
N ARG A 189 63.11 -4.44 49.80
CA ARG A 189 63.75 -3.77 50.94
C ARG A 189 64.22 -4.75 52.02
N ALA A 190 63.42 -5.78 52.32
CA ALA A 190 63.80 -6.81 53.27
C ALA A 190 65.01 -7.62 52.77
N ALA A 191 65.08 -7.93 51.46
CA ALA A 191 66.22 -8.60 50.85
C ALA A 191 67.49 -7.73 50.88
N GLU A 192 67.39 -6.42 50.65
CA GLU A 192 68.52 -5.47 50.80
C GLU A 192 69.05 -5.43 52.23
N GLN A 193 68.17 -5.36 53.23
CA GLN A 193 68.56 -5.43 54.64
C GLN A 193 69.22 -6.78 54.98
N GLY A 194 68.69 -7.88 54.45
CA GLY A 194 69.29 -9.21 54.60
C GLY A 194 70.68 -9.30 53.98
N MET A 195 70.89 -8.73 52.79
CA MET A 195 72.21 -8.63 52.17
C MET A 195 73.19 -7.84 53.03
N GLN A 196 72.78 -6.69 53.59
CA GLN A 196 73.63 -5.91 54.49
C GLN A 196 74.05 -6.71 55.73
N ALA A 197 73.11 -7.42 56.36
CA ALA A 197 73.41 -8.28 57.49
C ALA A 197 74.41 -9.40 57.12
N MET A 198 74.27 -9.97 55.93
CA MET A 198 75.16 -11.04 55.47
C MET A 198 76.57 -10.52 55.13
N THR A 199 76.67 -9.30 54.60
CA THR A 199 77.96 -8.61 54.44
C THR A 199 78.68 -8.46 55.79
N HIS A 200 77.98 -7.98 56.82
CA HIS A 200 78.55 -7.86 58.17
C HIS A 200 78.95 -9.21 58.78
N ALA A 201 78.18 -10.27 58.52
CA ALA A 201 78.54 -11.62 58.95
C ALA A 201 79.83 -12.11 58.27
N VAL A 202 79.98 -11.87 56.96
CA VAL A 202 81.21 -12.22 56.22
C VAL A 202 82.42 -11.42 56.74
N GLU A 203 82.27 -10.12 56.98
CA GLU A 203 83.32 -9.28 57.59
C GLU A 203 83.75 -9.82 58.96
N SER A 204 82.79 -10.23 59.79
CA SER A 204 83.06 -10.82 61.11
C SER A 204 83.82 -12.13 61.02
N VAL A 205 83.45 -13.01 60.08
CA VAL A 205 84.16 -14.28 59.83
C VAL A 205 85.59 -14.03 59.33
N GLN A 206 85.79 -13.03 58.47
CA GLN A 206 87.13 -12.64 58.01
C GLN A 206 88.00 -12.11 59.16
N ALA A 207 87.44 -11.30 60.06
CA ALA A 207 88.14 -10.83 61.26
C ALA A 207 88.55 -11.99 62.17
N ILE A 208 87.64 -12.95 62.43
CA ILE A 208 87.94 -14.17 63.19
C ILE A 208 89.07 -14.96 62.52
N GLN A 209 89.04 -15.11 61.20
CA GLN A 209 90.09 -15.83 60.47
C GLN A 209 91.45 -15.13 60.59
N GLN A 210 91.47 -13.80 60.59
CA GLN A 210 92.69 -13.00 60.77
C GLN A 210 93.24 -13.12 62.20
N ASP A 211 92.36 -13.07 63.21
CA ASP A 211 92.75 -13.25 64.61
C ASP A 211 93.26 -14.66 64.89
N ALA A 212 92.65 -15.69 64.28
CA ALA A 212 93.12 -17.07 64.37
C ALA A 212 94.51 -17.25 63.74
N ARG A 213 94.82 -16.56 62.62
CA ARG A 213 96.17 -16.56 62.04
C ARG A 213 97.20 -15.93 62.98
N ARG A 214 96.87 -14.79 63.58
CA ARG A 214 97.72 -14.16 64.62
C ARG A 214 97.95 -15.08 65.81
N MET A 215 96.91 -15.77 66.27
CA MET A 215 97.05 -16.77 67.34
C MET A 215 98.00 -17.90 66.94
N ASN A 216 97.91 -18.42 65.72
CA ASN A 216 98.86 -19.42 65.22
C ASN A 216 100.30 -18.88 65.13
N GLU A 217 100.50 -17.63 64.73
CA GLU A 217 101.82 -16.98 64.77
C GLU A 217 102.37 -16.92 66.20
N ILE A 218 101.52 -16.54 67.18
CA ILE A 218 101.89 -16.52 68.61
C ILE A 218 102.22 -17.93 69.11
N ILE A 219 101.39 -18.93 68.80
CA ILE A 219 101.67 -20.33 69.16
C ILE A 219 103.00 -20.77 68.58
N GLY A 220 103.29 -20.44 67.32
CA GLY A 220 104.58 -20.73 66.70
C GLY A 220 105.76 -20.08 67.42
N VAL A 221 105.61 -18.84 67.89
CA VAL A 221 106.62 -18.18 68.74
C VAL A 221 106.76 -18.88 70.10
N ILE A 222 105.65 -19.29 70.74
CA ILE A 222 105.67 -20.01 72.01
C ILE A 222 106.37 -21.36 71.86
N ASP A 223 106.06 -22.12 70.80
CA ASP A 223 106.68 -23.42 70.50
C ASP A 223 108.19 -23.24 70.23
N GLY A 224 108.57 -22.15 69.56
CA GLY A 224 109.96 -21.74 69.39
C GLY A 224 110.69 -21.40 70.70
N ILE A 225 110.01 -20.77 71.67
CA ILE A 225 110.57 -20.49 73.01
C ILE A 225 110.67 -21.79 73.83
N ALA A 226 109.67 -22.67 73.74
CA ALA A 226 109.65 -23.95 74.46
C ALA A 226 110.78 -24.89 74.02
N PHE A 227 111.22 -24.83 72.75
CA PHE A 227 112.37 -25.61 72.26
C PHE A 227 113.73 -25.03 72.70
N GLN A 228 113.76 -23.75 73.11
CA GLN A 228 114.97 -23.05 73.54
C GLN A 228 115.21 -23.08 75.06
N THR A 229 114.29 -23.65 75.85
CA THR A 229 114.39 -23.75 77.31
C THR A 229 114.49 -25.22 77.72
#